data_AF-A0A0B5ESQ4-F1
#
_entry.id   AF-A0A0B5ESQ4-F1
#
_cell.length_a   1.000
_cell.length_b   1.000
_cell.length_c   1.000
_cell.angle_alpha   90.00
_cell.angle_beta   90.00
_cell.angle_gamma   90.00
#
_symmetry.space_group_name_H-M   'P 1'
#
loop_
_entity.id
_entity.type
_entity.pdbx_description
1 polymer ?
#
loop_
_entity_poly.entity_id
_entity_poly.type
_entity_poly.pdbx_seq_one_letter_code
_entity_poly.pdbx_strand_id
1 'polypeptide(L)'
;MRAAHRHGLSAQIEARSTDGKIRNDVLVSGSAGHIGWEAQYSPITASTVRRRSTAAADRGIMPLWVTNDDRAALIDRAPWVRVDDLPWRAIASDRAMLVRGGVRHLQDWACTPAAQRPCPLNGSSCGGLHVAWSLPALCLPPKPHTGVDALVAASAEGDFVPMKIPAQHNPRASARLWAPAADRDRWRNIIGEDEALPDAEPPMQASLTFTEEDLDSTCRYGEDTRVFDDRRPRRDHADTSGLHTFPEVPQRIFRIPRQPQRLNVSPEQRAEASRRCGCRIWQIGPCAGCGTPIHRYGSGSAHACADCRRRAR
;
A
#
# COMPACT_ATOMS: atom_id res chain seq x y z
N MET A 1 -8.72 5.48 -21.66
CA MET A 1 -8.89 4.84 -22.99
C MET A 1 -7.57 4.53 -23.69
N ARG A 2 -6.74 5.53 -24.01
CA ARG A 2 -5.46 5.28 -24.71
C ARG A 2 -4.56 4.28 -23.99
N ALA A 3 -4.42 4.40 -22.67
CA ALA A 3 -3.67 3.45 -21.87
C ALA A 3 -4.24 2.02 -21.97
N ALA A 4 -5.54 1.85 -21.75
CA ALA A 4 -6.19 0.55 -21.87
C ALA A 4 -5.96 -0.11 -23.25
N HIS A 5 -6.18 0.62 -24.36
CA HIS A 5 -5.94 0.07 -25.70
C HIS A 5 -4.46 -0.29 -25.96
N ARG A 6 -3.50 0.50 -25.46
CA ARG A 6 -2.07 0.15 -25.57
C ARG A 6 -1.72 -1.14 -24.82
N HIS A 7 -2.46 -1.45 -23.77
CA HIS A 7 -2.33 -2.67 -22.97
C HIS A 7 -3.26 -3.81 -23.45
N GLY A 8 -3.98 -3.63 -24.58
CA GLY A 8 -4.92 -4.64 -25.09
C GLY A 8 -6.18 -4.81 -24.22
N LEU A 9 -6.46 -3.87 -23.33
CA LEU A 9 -7.59 -3.88 -22.41
C LEU A 9 -8.81 -3.19 -23.02
N SER A 10 -10.01 -3.64 -22.66
CA SER A 10 -11.27 -3.01 -23.07
C SER A 10 -11.57 -1.82 -22.17
N ALA A 11 -11.91 -0.67 -22.76
CA ALA A 11 -12.28 0.53 -22.02
C ALA A 11 -13.58 1.15 -22.55
N GLN A 12 -14.43 1.62 -21.63
CA GLN A 12 -15.66 2.34 -21.92
C GLN A 12 -15.64 3.69 -21.22
N ILE A 13 -15.96 4.77 -21.94
CA ILE A 13 -16.15 6.12 -21.37
C ILE A 13 -17.60 6.28 -20.97
N GLU A 14 -17.83 6.98 -19.85
CA GLU A 14 -19.17 7.21 -19.31
C GLU A 14 -19.98 5.92 -19.20
N ALA A 15 -19.31 4.85 -18.78
CA ALA A 15 -19.90 3.54 -18.67
C ALA A 15 -21.08 3.61 -17.70
N ARG A 16 -22.28 3.50 -18.26
CA ARG A 16 -23.52 3.42 -17.50
C ARG A 16 -23.82 1.96 -17.27
N SER A 17 -24.17 1.62 -16.03
CA SER A 17 -24.82 0.33 -15.79
C SER A 17 -26.13 0.26 -16.57
N THR A 18 -26.58 -0.95 -16.92
CA THR A 18 -27.82 -1.19 -17.68
C THR A 18 -29.06 -0.62 -16.99
N ASP A 19 -29.01 -0.45 -15.67
CA ASP A 19 -30.06 0.18 -14.86
C ASP A 19 -29.88 1.71 -14.65
N GLY A 20 -28.85 2.31 -15.26
CA GLY A 20 -28.56 3.75 -15.20
C GLY A 20 -28.10 4.29 -13.84
N LYS A 21 -27.99 3.42 -12.82
CA LYS A 21 -27.71 3.82 -11.43
C LYS A 21 -26.24 4.11 -11.15
N ILE A 22 -25.32 3.61 -11.99
CA ILE A 22 -23.90 3.93 -11.93
C ILE A 22 -23.47 4.60 -13.22
N ARG A 23 -22.69 5.66 -13.08
CA ARG A 23 -21.90 6.27 -14.16
C ARG A 23 -20.47 6.35 -13.69
N ASN A 24 -19.61 5.53 -14.27
CA ASN A 24 -18.17 5.66 -14.12
C ASN A 24 -17.65 6.54 -15.26
N ASP A 25 -16.67 7.40 -14.98
CA ASP A 25 -16.09 8.24 -16.02
C ASP A 25 -15.36 7.37 -17.05
N VAL A 26 -14.62 6.37 -16.56
CA VAL A 26 -14.02 5.34 -17.38
C VAL A 26 -14.13 3.98 -16.68
N LEU A 27 -14.57 2.96 -17.41
CA LEU A 27 -14.51 1.57 -16.98
C LEU A 27 -13.42 0.86 -17.80
N VAL A 28 -12.48 0.20 -17.13
CA VAL A 28 -11.44 -0.61 -17.77
C VAL A 28 -11.59 -2.06 -17.32
N SER A 29 -11.57 -2.98 -18.27
CA SER A 29 -11.73 -4.42 -18.04
C SER A 29 -10.44 -5.15 -18.41
N GLY A 30 -9.92 -5.94 -17.47
CA GLY A 30 -8.76 -6.79 -17.66
C GLY A 30 -8.96 -8.18 -17.07
N SER A 31 -7.89 -8.97 -17.04
CA SER A 31 -7.91 -10.35 -16.56
C SER A 31 -8.24 -10.48 -15.07
N ALA A 32 -7.93 -9.48 -14.26
CA ALA A 32 -8.20 -9.48 -12.82
C ALA A 32 -9.56 -8.86 -12.46
N GLY A 33 -10.26 -8.25 -13.42
CA GLY A 33 -11.61 -7.70 -13.23
C GLY A 33 -11.81 -6.32 -13.83
N HIS A 34 -12.74 -5.56 -13.24
CA HIS A 34 -13.17 -4.26 -13.74
C HIS A 34 -12.74 -3.14 -12.81
N ILE A 35 -12.13 -2.09 -13.36
CA ILE A 35 -11.71 -0.89 -12.64
C ILE A 35 -12.57 0.29 -13.08
N GLY A 36 -13.31 0.87 -12.14
CA GLY A 36 -14.10 2.08 -12.33
C GLY A 36 -13.28 3.30 -11.92
N TRP A 37 -12.82 4.07 -12.90
CA TRP A 37 -12.09 5.30 -12.69
C TRP A 37 -13.05 6.48 -12.54
N GLU A 38 -12.89 7.24 -11.47
CA GLU A 38 -13.74 8.38 -11.10
C GLU A 38 -12.86 9.60 -10.80
N ALA A 39 -12.87 10.59 -11.71
CA ALA A 39 -12.10 11.82 -11.54
C ALA A 39 -12.94 12.87 -10.80
N GLN A 40 -12.48 13.26 -9.62
CA GLN A 40 -13.21 14.16 -8.73
C GLN A 40 -12.34 15.38 -8.38
N TYR A 41 -12.45 16.41 -9.22
CA TYR A 41 -11.79 17.71 -9.04
C TYR A 41 -12.69 18.76 -8.37
N SER A 42 -14.00 18.50 -8.27
CA SER A 42 -14.93 19.34 -7.51
C SER A 42 -15.18 18.76 -6.11
N PRO A 43 -15.63 19.56 -5.13
CA PRO A 43 -15.96 19.08 -3.80
C PRO A 43 -16.99 17.93 -3.82
N ILE A 44 -16.74 16.89 -3.02
CA ILE A 44 -17.64 15.75 -2.83
C ILE A 44 -17.76 15.42 -1.34
N THR A 45 -18.90 14.89 -0.91
CA THR A 45 -19.10 14.43 0.46
C THR A 45 -18.64 12.98 0.64
N ALA A 46 -18.13 12.65 1.83
CA ALA A 46 -17.70 11.29 2.14
C ALA A 46 -18.83 10.25 2.07
N SER A 47 -20.07 10.63 2.37
CA SER A 47 -21.24 9.76 2.25
C SER A 47 -21.52 9.40 0.80
N THR A 48 -21.36 10.36 -0.11
CA THR A 48 -21.52 10.15 -1.55
C THR A 48 -20.44 9.25 -2.11
N VAL A 49 -19.18 9.46 -1.71
CA VAL A 49 -18.06 8.58 -2.09
C VAL A 49 -18.33 7.15 -1.65
N ARG A 50 -18.73 6.93 -0.39
CA ARG A 50 -19.07 5.60 0.12
C ARG A 50 -20.20 4.95 -0.68
N ARG A 51 -21.32 5.67 -0.86
CA ARG A 51 -22.48 5.16 -1.61
C ARG A 51 -22.10 4.74 -3.03
N ARG A 52 -21.36 5.58 -3.76
CA ARG A 52 -20.91 5.29 -5.14
C ARG A 52 -19.96 4.10 -5.18
N SER A 53 -19.00 4.07 -4.25
CA SER A 53 -18.02 2.99 -4.16
C SER A 53 -18.66 1.65 -3.81
N THR A 54 -19.62 1.62 -2.89
CA THR A 54 -20.39 0.41 -2.56
C THR A 54 -21.21 -0.05 -3.76
N ALA A 55 -21.94 0.86 -4.42
CA ALA A 55 -22.72 0.49 -5.60
C ALA A 55 -21.84 -0.11 -6.71
N ALA A 56 -20.64 0.43 -6.94
CA ALA A 56 -19.68 -0.09 -7.89
C ALA A 56 -19.18 -1.49 -7.47
N ALA A 57 -18.80 -1.66 -6.21
CA ALA A 57 -18.35 -2.93 -5.65
C ALA A 57 -19.43 -4.03 -5.75
N ASP A 58 -20.69 -3.71 -5.51
CA ASP A 58 -21.84 -4.63 -5.64
C ASP A 58 -22.00 -5.16 -7.08
N ARG A 59 -21.40 -4.49 -8.07
CA ARG A 59 -21.39 -4.90 -9.49
C ARG A 59 -20.03 -5.46 -9.92
N GLY A 60 -19.15 -5.80 -8.98
CA GLY A 60 -17.81 -6.31 -9.27
C GLY A 60 -16.85 -5.29 -9.87
N ILE A 61 -17.14 -3.99 -9.72
CA ILE A 61 -16.29 -2.91 -10.21
C ILE A 61 -15.49 -2.35 -9.04
N MET A 62 -14.16 -2.39 -9.15
CA MET A 62 -13.27 -1.79 -8.17
C MET A 62 -13.16 -0.28 -8.41
N PRO A 63 -13.57 0.57 -7.45
CA PRO A 63 -13.48 2.01 -7.63
C PRO A 63 -12.04 2.52 -7.46
N LEU A 64 -11.63 3.42 -8.35
CA LEU A 64 -10.39 4.20 -8.29
C LEU A 64 -10.74 5.69 -8.38
N TRP A 65 -10.67 6.36 -7.25
CA TRP A 65 -10.93 7.80 -7.16
C TRP A 65 -9.67 8.62 -7.41
N VAL A 66 -9.75 9.65 -8.24
CA VAL A 66 -8.65 10.59 -8.50
C VAL A 66 -9.00 11.99 -8.03
N THR A 67 -8.07 12.64 -7.35
CA THR A 67 -8.21 14.04 -6.91
C THR A 67 -6.90 14.82 -7.05
N ASN A 68 -6.98 16.14 -7.10
CA ASN A 68 -5.84 17.06 -6.95
C ASN A 68 -5.74 17.64 -5.53
N ASP A 69 -6.74 17.45 -4.69
CA ASP A 69 -6.85 18.06 -3.35
C ASP A 69 -6.43 17.05 -2.25
N ASP A 70 -5.53 17.47 -1.37
CA ASP A 70 -5.04 16.66 -0.25
C ASP A 70 -5.97 16.65 0.98
N ARG A 71 -7.06 17.40 0.91
CA ARG A 71 -8.16 17.43 1.89
C ARG A 71 -9.43 16.77 1.38
N ALA A 72 -9.44 16.27 0.14
CA ALA A 72 -10.62 15.69 -0.48
C ALA A 72 -11.28 14.63 0.41
N ALA A 73 -12.61 14.70 0.58
CA ALA A 73 -13.35 13.82 1.48
C ALA A 73 -13.32 12.34 1.06
N LEU A 74 -12.88 12.03 -0.16
CA LEU A 74 -12.68 10.68 -0.68
C LEU A 74 -11.46 9.97 -0.09
N ILE A 75 -10.47 10.72 0.41
CA ILE A 75 -9.23 10.17 0.98
C ILE A 75 -9.60 9.25 2.14
N ASP A 76 -9.07 8.03 2.08
CA ASP A 76 -9.30 6.92 3.03
C ASP A 76 -10.77 6.45 3.16
N ARG A 77 -11.68 6.90 2.29
CA ARG A 77 -13.06 6.40 2.22
C ARG A 77 -13.25 5.32 1.16
N ALA A 78 -12.51 5.43 0.07
CA ALA A 78 -12.42 4.47 -1.02
C ALA A 78 -10.95 4.35 -1.47
N PRO A 79 -10.57 3.37 -2.30
CA PRO A 79 -9.28 3.39 -2.96
C PRO A 79 -9.13 4.69 -3.77
N TRP A 80 -8.06 5.43 -3.52
CA TRP A 80 -7.87 6.78 -4.04
C TRP A 80 -6.43 7.01 -4.51
N VAL A 81 -6.25 8.00 -5.38
CA VAL A 81 -4.96 8.58 -5.72
C VAL A 81 -5.04 10.09 -5.82
N ARG A 82 -3.95 10.76 -5.45
CA ARG A 82 -3.80 12.20 -5.66
C ARG A 82 -2.81 12.47 -6.78
N VAL A 83 -3.13 13.44 -7.63
CA VAL A 83 -2.26 13.97 -8.69
C VAL A 83 -1.93 15.43 -8.41
N ASP A 84 -1.02 16.01 -9.20
CA ASP A 84 -0.81 17.45 -9.20
C ASP A 84 -2.05 18.18 -9.74
N ASP A 85 -2.26 19.41 -9.28
CA ASP A 85 -3.25 20.30 -9.89
C ASP A 85 -2.73 20.77 -11.25
N LEU A 86 -3.27 20.15 -12.31
CA LEU A 86 -2.84 20.38 -13.69
C LEU A 86 -3.94 21.13 -14.45
N PRO A 87 -3.59 22.12 -15.28
CA PRO A 87 -4.56 22.75 -16.15
C PRO A 87 -5.14 21.73 -17.13
N TRP A 88 -6.40 21.91 -17.53
CA TRP A 88 -7.11 20.97 -18.41
C TRP A 88 -6.34 20.63 -19.69
N ARG A 89 -5.58 21.59 -20.24
CA ARG A 89 -4.73 21.39 -21.44
C ARG A 89 -3.62 20.36 -21.19
N ALA A 90 -3.04 20.35 -19.99
CA ALA A 90 -2.02 19.38 -19.62
C ALA A 90 -2.64 17.99 -19.37
N ILE A 91 -3.83 17.93 -18.77
CA ILE A 91 -4.59 16.68 -18.59
C ILE A 91 -4.98 16.07 -19.95
N ALA A 92 -5.38 16.90 -20.91
CA ALA A 92 -5.75 16.45 -22.26
C ALA A 92 -4.54 16.04 -23.14
N SER A 93 -3.33 16.41 -22.73
CA SER A 93 -2.10 16.10 -23.48
C SER A 93 -1.62 14.66 -23.29
N ASP A 94 -0.52 14.28 -23.94
CA ASP A 94 0.14 12.98 -23.73
C ASP A 94 1.05 12.95 -22.49
N ARG A 95 1.08 14.04 -21.72
CA ARG A 95 1.86 14.12 -20.49
C ARG A 95 1.30 13.16 -19.44
N ALA A 96 2.17 12.31 -18.91
CA ALA A 96 1.79 11.42 -17.82
C ALA A 96 1.38 12.22 -16.57
N MET A 97 0.16 11.97 -16.09
CA MET A 97 -0.31 12.46 -14.80
C MET A 97 0.28 11.57 -13.70
N LEU A 98 1.25 12.11 -12.97
CA LEU A 98 1.95 11.36 -11.93
C LEU A 98 1.14 11.32 -10.63
N VAL A 99 1.07 10.14 -10.04
CA VAL A 99 0.49 9.93 -8.72
C VAL A 99 1.44 10.45 -7.64
N ARG A 100 0.90 11.33 -6.79
CA ARG A 100 1.55 11.98 -5.64
C ARG A 100 1.14 11.36 -4.31
N GLY A 101 -0.05 10.78 -4.23
CA GLY A 101 -0.59 10.15 -3.03
C GLY A 101 -1.48 8.96 -3.35
N GLY A 102 -1.77 8.12 -2.36
CA GLY A 102 -2.65 6.95 -2.50
C GLY A 102 -1.97 5.67 -2.99
N VAL A 103 -0.93 5.76 -3.84
CA VAL A 103 -0.06 4.61 -4.17
C VAL A 103 1.08 4.50 -3.16
N ARG A 104 1.25 3.33 -2.54
CA ARG A 104 2.29 3.05 -1.55
C ARG A 104 2.98 1.72 -1.81
N HIS A 105 4.24 1.64 -1.40
CA HIS A 105 5.06 0.44 -1.44
C HIS A 105 5.38 -0.05 -0.04
N LEU A 106 5.56 -1.36 0.08
CA LEU A 106 5.98 -1.95 1.32
C LEU A 106 7.47 -1.68 1.57
N GLN A 107 7.82 -1.28 2.79
CA GLN A 107 9.19 -1.10 3.25
C GLN A 107 9.37 -1.85 4.57
N ASP A 108 10.29 -2.80 4.60
CA ASP A 108 10.72 -3.50 5.81
C ASP A 108 12.23 -3.33 6.05
N TRP A 109 12.62 -3.04 7.28
CA TRP A 109 14.03 -2.87 7.65
C TRP A 109 14.33 -3.32 9.07
N ALA A 110 15.50 -3.92 9.25
CA ALA A 110 16.05 -4.20 10.58
C ALA A 110 16.52 -2.90 11.23
N CYS A 111 16.07 -2.65 12.44
CA CYS A 111 16.39 -1.46 13.22
C CYS A 111 17.73 -1.62 13.93
N THR A 112 18.80 -1.24 13.24
CA THR A 112 20.17 -1.30 13.78
C THR A 112 20.80 0.09 13.77
N PRO A 113 21.86 0.35 14.54
CA PRO A 113 22.58 1.62 14.48
C PRO A 113 23.11 1.99 13.09
N ALA A 114 23.27 1.00 12.20
CA ALA A 114 23.72 1.20 10.82
C ALA A 114 22.56 1.30 9.80
N ALA A 115 21.31 1.25 10.24
CA ALA A 115 20.16 1.36 9.34
C ALA A 115 20.07 2.78 8.76
N GLN A 116 19.74 2.89 7.46
CA GLN A 116 19.55 4.18 6.80
C GLN A 116 18.32 4.95 7.33
N ARG A 117 17.33 4.22 7.88
CA ARG A 117 16.14 4.82 8.49
C ARG A 117 16.33 4.92 10.00
N PRO A 118 16.03 6.08 10.62
CA PRO A 118 15.98 6.17 12.07
C PRO A 118 14.90 5.26 12.64
N CYS A 119 15.06 4.82 13.89
CA CYS A 119 14.02 4.08 14.58
C CYS A 119 12.75 4.94 14.74
N PRO A 120 11.58 4.51 14.25
CA PRO A 120 10.35 5.27 14.36
C PRO A 120 9.81 5.33 15.80
N LEU A 121 10.29 4.48 16.72
CA LEU A 121 9.86 4.50 18.12
C LEU A 121 10.65 5.48 18.99
N ASN A 122 11.96 5.61 18.75
CA ASN A 122 12.86 6.33 19.66
C ASN A 122 13.96 7.14 18.94
N GLY A 123 13.93 7.22 17.61
CA GLY A 123 14.91 7.96 16.79
C GLY A 123 16.30 7.33 16.67
N SER A 124 16.63 6.30 17.47
CA SER A 124 17.94 5.64 17.50
C SER A 124 17.87 4.22 16.92
N SER A 125 18.05 3.18 17.72
CA SER A 125 17.96 1.78 17.32
C SER A 125 17.27 0.94 18.39
N CYS A 126 16.27 0.15 18.02
CA CYS A 126 15.57 -0.77 18.94
C CYS A 126 15.91 -2.26 18.72
N GLY A 127 16.67 -2.61 17.68
CA GLY A 127 17.03 -3.99 17.36
C GLY A 127 15.94 -4.80 16.63
N GLY A 128 14.72 -4.28 16.55
CA GLY A 128 13.57 -4.97 15.95
C GLY A 128 13.48 -4.90 14.43
N LEU A 129 12.38 -5.38 13.88
CA LEU A 129 11.99 -5.22 12.47
C LEU A 129 10.87 -4.19 12.38
N HIS A 130 11.04 -3.17 11.55
CA HIS A 130 9.99 -2.23 11.21
C HIS A 130 9.46 -2.50 9.82
N VAL A 131 8.15 -2.32 9.65
CA VAL A 131 7.43 -2.61 8.42
C VAL A 131 6.39 -1.52 8.23
N ALA A 132 6.39 -0.83 7.09
CA ALA A 132 5.45 0.26 6.84
C ALA A 132 5.19 0.49 5.34
N TRP A 133 4.07 1.15 5.04
CA TRP A 133 3.68 1.54 3.69
C TRP A 133 4.13 2.96 3.39
N SER A 134 5.09 3.10 2.47
CA SER A 134 5.73 4.37 2.12
C SER A 134 5.30 4.85 0.74
N LEU A 135 5.25 6.18 0.55
CA LEU A 135 5.15 6.76 -0.79
C LEU A 135 6.40 6.39 -1.62
N PRO A 136 6.31 6.31 -2.96
CA PRO A 136 7.44 5.96 -3.81
C PRO A 136 8.72 6.77 -3.54
N ALA A 137 8.57 8.09 -3.33
CA ALA A 137 9.67 9.00 -3.03
C ALA A 137 10.34 8.76 -1.67
N LEU A 138 9.64 8.12 -0.73
CA LEU A 138 10.15 7.82 0.61
C LEU A 138 10.67 6.39 0.73
N CYS A 139 10.65 5.61 -0.35
CA CYS A 139 11.22 4.26 -0.38
C CYS A 139 12.75 4.31 -0.39
N LEU A 140 13.39 3.24 0.08
CA LEU A 140 14.84 3.08 0.03
C LEU A 140 15.17 1.72 -0.64
N PRO A 141 15.74 1.73 -1.86
CA PRO A 141 15.92 2.90 -2.73
C PRO A 141 14.56 3.50 -3.19
N PRO A 142 14.53 4.78 -3.60
CA PRO A 142 13.32 5.41 -4.11
C PRO A 142 12.71 4.61 -5.27
N LYS A 143 11.38 4.55 -5.31
CA LYS A 143 10.62 3.90 -6.39
C LYS A 143 10.14 4.94 -7.39
N PRO A 144 10.01 4.59 -8.69
CA PRO A 144 9.48 5.51 -9.68
C PRO A 144 8.03 5.89 -9.34
N HIS A 145 7.64 7.12 -9.67
CA HIS A 145 6.25 7.55 -9.55
C HIS A 145 5.39 6.83 -10.59
N THR A 146 4.26 6.27 -10.16
CA THR A 146 3.27 5.66 -11.06
C THR A 146 2.44 6.73 -11.73
N GLY A 147 2.22 6.63 -13.04
CA GLY A 147 1.23 7.46 -13.74
C GLY A 147 -0.19 6.90 -13.56
N VAL A 148 -1.22 7.76 -13.55
CA VAL A 148 -2.62 7.33 -13.41
C VAL A 148 -3.00 6.28 -14.47
N ASP A 149 -2.64 6.53 -15.71
CA ASP A 149 -2.87 5.62 -16.85
C ASP A 149 -2.25 4.23 -16.63
N ALA A 150 -1.01 4.20 -16.14
CA ALA A 150 -0.29 2.95 -15.85
C ALA A 150 -0.91 2.23 -14.66
N LEU A 151 -1.35 2.96 -13.63
CA LEU A 151 -2.04 2.39 -12.48
C LEU A 151 -3.37 1.73 -12.91
N VAL A 152 -4.17 2.41 -13.74
CA VAL A 152 -5.44 1.88 -14.22
C VAL A 152 -5.21 0.54 -14.96
N ALA A 153 -4.27 0.50 -15.91
CA ALA A 153 -3.95 -0.73 -16.63
C ALA A 153 -3.45 -1.84 -15.69
N ALA A 154 -2.44 -1.53 -14.87
CA ALA A 154 -1.84 -2.50 -13.95
C ALA A 154 -2.85 -3.00 -12.90
N SER A 155 -3.82 -2.19 -12.49
CA SER A 155 -4.87 -2.62 -11.57
C SER A 155 -5.89 -3.55 -12.23
N ALA A 156 -6.23 -3.34 -13.51
CA ALA A 156 -7.10 -4.24 -14.26
C ALA A 156 -6.44 -5.59 -14.57
N GLU A 157 -5.11 -5.63 -14.62
CA GLU A 157 -4.30 -6.85 -14.77
C GLU A 157 -4.00 -7.53 -13.41
N GLY A 158 -4.26 -6.84 -12.29
CA GLY A 158 -4.06 -7.37 -10.93
C GLY A 158 -2.68 -7.12 -10.35
N ASP A 159 -1.80 -6.42 -11.06
CA ASP A 159 -0.46 -6.03 -10.59
C ASP A 159 -0.53 -4.99 -9.47
N PHE A 160 -1.55 -4.14 -9.48
CA PHE A 160 -1.87 -3.20 -8.40
C PHE A 160 -3.22 -3.53 -7.79
N VAL A 161 -3.25 -3.56 -6.46
CA VAL A 161 -4.42 -3.98 -5.70
C VAL A 161 -4.75 -2.96 -4.61
N PRO A 162 -6.04 -2.75 -4.32
CA PRO A 162 -6.46 -1.89 -3.24
C PRO A 162 -6.25 -2.59 -1.90
N MET A 163 -5.77 -1.83 -0.93
CA MET A 163 -5.51 -2.29 0.44
C MET A 163 -6.24 -1.39 1.43
N LYS A 164 -6.77 -2.01 2.48
CA LYS A 164 -7.27 -1.34 3.68
C LYS A 164 -6.31 -1.67 4.83
N ILE A 165 -5.63 -0.68 5.36
CA ILE A 165 -4.69 -0.85 6.48
C ILE A 165 -5.31 -0.20 7.71
N PRO A 166 -5.75 -0.97 8.72
CA PRO A 166 -6.22 -0.40 9.98
C PRO A 166 -5.14 0.46 10.63
N ALA A 167 -5.52 1.61 11.19
CA ALA A 167 -4.60 2.40 11.99
C ALA A 167 -4.36 1.68 13.32
N GLN A 168 -3.08 1.54 13.70
CA GLN A 168 -2.67 0.75 14.86
C GLN A 168 -3.28 1.24 16.18
N HIS A 169 -3.50 2.55 16.31
CA HIS A 169 -4.04 3.19 17.52
C HIS A 169 -5.52 3.58 17.41
N ASN A 170 -6.14 3.38 16.24
CA ASN A 170 -7.56 3.67 16.04
C ASN A 170 -8.14 2.69 15.01
N PRO A 171 -8.74 1.57 15.43
CA PRO A 171 -9.29 0.57 14.51
C PRO A 171 -10.45 1.10 13.65
N ARG A 172 -11.09 2.21 14.06
CA ARG A 172 -12.13 2.89 13.26
C ARG A 172 -11.55 3.76 12.14
N ALA A 173 -10.26 4.06 12.20
CA ALA A 173 -9.53 4.71 11.13
C ALA A 173 -8.78 3.66 10.32
N SER A 174 -8.93 3.69 9.00
CA SER A 174 -8.17 2.82 8.10
C SER A 174 -7.64 3.64 6.95
N ALA A 175 -6.35 3.52 6.67
CA ALA A 175 -5.79 4.03 5.43
C ALA A 175 -6.28 3.14 4.28
N ARG A 176 -6.74 3.76 3.19
CA ARG A 176 -7.00 3.05 1.93
C ARG A 176 -5.96 3.47 0.92
N LEU A 177 -5.31 2.50 0.31
CA LEU A 177 -4.19 2.74 -0.61
C LEU A 177 -4.21 1.74 -1.76
N TRP A 178 -3.46 2.05 -2.80
CA TRP A 178 -3.09 1.12 -3.86
C TRP A 178 -1.65 0.65 -3.63
N ALA A 179 -1.42 -0.65 -3.76
CA ALA A 179 -0.10 -1.26 -3.61
C ALA A 179 0.16 -2.29 -4.72
N PRO A 180 1.42 -2.54 -5.08
CA PRO A 180 1.75 -3.71 -5.89
C PRO A 180 1.28 -5.00 -5.21
N ALA A 181 0.75 -5.95 -5.98
CA ALA A 181 0.29 -7.24 -5.46
C ALA A 181 1.40 -7.99 -4.71
N ALA A 182 2.62 -7.97 -5.24
CA ALA A 182 3.79 -8.56 -4.59
C ALA A 182 4.10 -7.95 -3.21
N ASP A 183 3.90 -6.64 -3.05
CA ASP A 183 4.08 -5.94 -1.77
C ASP A 183 2.96 -6.33 -0.78
N ARG A 184 1.70 -6.45 -1.23
CA ARG A 184 0.60 -7.00 -0.41
C ARG A 184 0.93 -8.40 0.08
N ASP A 185 1.38 -9.29 -0.81
CA ASP A 185 1.63 -10.69 -0.47
C ASP A 185 2.79 -10.81 0.52
N ARG A 186 3.83 -9.99 0.34
CA ARG A 186 4.92 -9.85 1.31
C ARG A 186 4.40 -9.33 2.65
N TRP A 187 3.53 -8.33 2.66
CA TRP A 187 2.92 -7.80 3.88
C TRP A 187 2.14 -8.88 4.63
N ARG A 188 1.27 -9.62 3.95
CA ARG A 188 0.49 -10.73 4.55
C ARG A 188 1.40 -11.78 5.16
N ASN A 189 2.48 -12.15 4.46
CA ASN A 189 3.47 -13.08 5.00
C ASN A 189 4.17 -12.51 6.26
N ILE A 190 4.51 -11.22 6.26
CA ILE A 190 5.16 -10.58 7.41
C ILE A 190 4.21 -10.47 8.61
N ILE A 191 2.97 -10.01 8.43
CA ILE A 191 2.01 -9.76 9.52
C ILE A 191 1.33 -11.06 10.00
N GLY A 192 1.23 -12.08 9.14
CA GLY A 192 0.48 -13.32 9.39
C GLY A 192 -0.95 -13.20 8.87
N GLU A 193 -1.48 -14.25 8.23
CA GLU A 193 -2.88 -14.29 7.79
C GLU A 193 -3.80 -14.57 8.99
N ASP A 194 -4.53 -13.53 9.42
CA ASP A 194 -5.98 -13.50 9.72
C ASP A 194 -6.32 -12.13 10.34
N GLU A 195 -7.46 -11.47 10.09
CA GLU A 195 -8.76 -11.93 9.58
C GLU A 195 -9.23 -11.12 8.36
N ALA A 196 -10.21 -11.73 7.67
CA ALA A 196 -11.11 -11.11 6.72
C ALA A 196 -11.39 -9.63 7.04
N LEU A 197 -11.47 -8.81 5.98
CA LEU A 197 -12.09 -7.49 6.07
C LEU A 197 -13.41 -7.68 6.84
N PRO A 198 -13.62 -7.05 8.01
CA PRO A 198 -14.93 -7.10 8.63
C PRO A 198 -15.91 -6.60 7.58
N ASP A 199 -16.99 -7.38 7.39
CA ASP A 199 -18.14 -6.97 6.62
C ASP A 199 -18.44 -5.51 6.95
N ALA A 200 -18.78 -4.74 5.93
CA ALA A 200 -19.21 -3.37 6.10
C ALA A 200 -20.19 -3.34 7.27
N GLU A 201 -19.87 -2.60 8.34
CA GLU A 201 -20.80 -2.39 9.45
C GLU A 201 -22.16 -2.05 8.83
N PRO A 202 -23.24 -2.76 9.21
CA PRO A 202 -24.55 -2.43 8.70
C PRO A 202 -24.80 -0.95 8.97
N PRO A 203 -25.40 -0.23 8.01
CA PRO A 203 -25.46 1.21 8.07
C PRO A 203 -26.08 1.63 9.39
N MET A 204 -25.33 2.38 10.19
CA MET A 204 -25.96 3.21 11.21
C MET A 204 -26.91 4.10 10.43
N GLN A 205 -28.20 3.80 10.52
CA GLN A 205 -29.25 4.63 9.94
C GLN A 205 -29.07 6.01 10.56
N ALA A 206 -28.37 6.90 9.85
CA ALA A 206 -28.47 8.30 10.13
C ALA A 206 -29.96 8.61 9.95
N SER A 207 -30.63 8.96 11.04
CA SER A 207 -31.99 9.46 11.00
C SER A 207 -32.00 10.59 9.97
N LEU A 208 -32.70 10.37 8.86
CA LEU A 208 -32.96 11.41 7.86
C LEU A 208 -33.71 12.53 8.60
N THR A 209 -32.97 13.54 9.03
CA THR A 209 -33.53 14.77 9.58
C THR A 209 -33.79 15.67 8.39
N PHE A 210 -35.05 15.77 7.99
CA PHE A 210 -35.49 16.79 7.04
C PHE A 210 -35.32 18.14 7.73
N THR A 211 -34.51 19.03 7.15
CA THR A 211 -34.27 20.37 7.70
C THR A 211 -35.41 21.36 7.42
N GLU A 212 -36.50 20.94 6.76
CA GLU A 212 -37.63 21.80 6.32
C GLU A 212 -37.19 23.08 5.58
N GLU A 213 -35.94 23.16 5.13
CA GLU A 213 -35.43 24.29 4.36
C GLU A 213 -35.89 24.18 2.92
N ASP A 214 -36.52 25.24 2.42
CA ASP A 214 -36.97 25.36 1.03
C ASP A 214 -35.79 25.11 0.08
N LEU A 215 -36.01 24.21 -0.89
CA LEU A 215 -35.02 23.89 -1.92
C LEU A 215 -34.78 25.12 -2.80
N ASP A 216 -33.62 25.76 -2.63
CA ASP A 216 -33.14 26.78 -3.56
C ASP A 216 -33.05 26.17 -4.97
N SER A 217 -33.95 26.61 -5.84
CA SER A 217 -34.06 26.17 -7.24
C SER A 217 -33.05 26.84 -8.17
N THR A 218 -32.20 27.72 -7.63
CA THR A 218 -31.21 28.45 -8.41
C THR A 218 -29.93 27.63 -8.56
N CYS A 219 -29.59 27.24 -9.80
CA CYS A 219 -28.32 26.57 -10.10
C CYS A 219 -27.15 27.57 -10.02
N ARG A 220 -26.40 27.54 -8.92
CA ARG A 220 -25.18 28.36 -8.69
C ARG A 220 -23.88 27.57 -8.89
N TYR A 221 -23.90 26.60 -9.80
CA TYR A 221 -22.74 25.75 -10.07
C TYR A 221 -21.58 26.60 -10.62
N GLY A 222 -20.48 26.70 -9.87
CA GLY A 222 -19.31 27.52 -10.22
C GLY A 222 -19.18 28.84 -9.45
N GLU A 223 -20.14 29.18 -8.59
CA GLU A 223 -19.99 30.29 -7.65
C GLU A 223 -19.26 29.79 -6.39
N ASP A 224 -18.18 30.47 -6.00
CA ASP A 224 -17.34 30.21 -4.81
C ASP A 224 -18.06 30.51 -3.47
N THR A 225 -19.38 30.29 -3.41
CA THR A 225 -20.24 30.67 -2.28
C THR A 225 -20.51 29.51 -1.32
N ARG A 226 -20.20 28.26 -1.68
CA ARG A 226 -20.32 27.11 -0.77
C ARG A 226 -18.99 26.76 -0.11
N VAL A 227 -18.79 27.35 1.07
CA VAL A 227 -17.78 26.87 2.02
C VAL A 227 -18.27 25.54 2.59
N PHE A 228 -17.77 24.43 2.06
CA PHE A 228 -17.91 23.14 2.75
C PHE A 228 -17.07 23.24 4.03
N ASP A 229 -17.72 23.29 5.19
CA ASP A 229 -17.07 23.31 6.50
C ASP A 229 -16.47 21.91 6.81
N ASP A 230 -15.54 21.42 5.99
CA ASP A 230 -14.69 20.28 6.34
C ASP A 230 -13.45 20.84 7.06
N ARG A 231 -13.63 21.29 8.32
CA ARG A 231 -12.54 21.71 9.25
C ARG A 231 -11.55 20.60 9.60
N ARG A 232 -11.47 19.54 8.79
CA ARG A 232 -10.79 18.31 9.14
C ARG A 232 -9.30 18.38 8.74
N PRO A 233 -8.42 17.76 9.55
CA PRO A 233 -6.99 17.74 9.31
C PRO A 233 -6.66 17.12 7.95
N ARG A 234 -5.48 17.47 7.41
CA ARG A 234 -4.92 16.91 6.18
C ARG A 234 -5.00 15.38 6.24
N ARG A 235 -5.67 14.77 5.27
CA ARG A 235 -5.92 13.31 5.24
C ARG A 235 -4.84 12.57 4.47
N ASP A 236 -4.25 13.21 3.46
CA ASP A 236 -3.03 12.72 2.83
C ASP A 236 -1.84 12.98 3.75
N HIS A 237 -1.56 12.03 4.63
CA HIS A 237 -0.37 12.07 5.47
C HIS A 237 0.87 11.70 4.66
N ALA A 238 1.87 12.58 4.66
CA ALA A 238 3.19 12.28 4.11
C ALA A 238 3.88 11.10 4.83
N ASP A 239 3.42 10.78 6.04
CA ASP A 239 3.99 9.73 6.88
C ASP A 239 3.69 8.33 6.34
N THR A 240 4.49 7.37 6.82
CA THR A 240 4.29 5.96 6.52
C THR A 240 2.98 5.45 7.14
N SER A 241 2.15 4.78 6.35
CA SER A 241 0.91 4.16 6.85
C SER A 241 1.17 2.77 7.40
N GLY A 242 0.43 2.38 8.43
CA GLY A 242 0.48 1.02 8.98
C GLY A 242 1.85 0.60 9.50
N LEU A 243 2.57 1.49 10.21
CA LEU A 243 3.83 1.11 10.83
C LEU A 243 3.60 -0.05 11.81
N HIS A 244 4.32 -1.16 11.61
CA HIS A 244 4.39 -2.27 12.55
C HIS A 244 5.83 -2.43 13.01
N THR A 245 6.01 -2.61 14.32
CA THR A 245 7.32 -2.92 14.90
C THR A 245 7.24 -4.29 15.54
N PHE A 246 8.12 -5.18 15.10
CA PHE A 246 8.32 -6.48 15.73
C PHE A 246 9.60 -6.44 16.56
N PRO A 247 9.57 -6.84 17.83
CA PRO A 247 10.78 -6.89 18.66
C PRO A 247 11.81 -7.88 18.11
N GLU A 248 11.34 -8.93 17.44
CA GLU A 248 12.16 -9.89 16.71
C GLU A 248 11.63 -10.09 15.29
N VAL A 249 12.50 -10.51 14.39
CA VAL A 249 12.12 -10.84 13.01
C VAL A 249 11.18 -12.06 13.02
N PRO A 250 9.93 -11.95 12.50
CA PRO A 250 8.96 -13.05 12.55
C PRO A 250 9.47 -14.32 11.86
N GLN A 251 9.37 -15.48 12.51
CA GLN A 251 10.03 -16.70 11.98
C GLN A 251 9.56 -17.10 10.58
N ARG A 252 8.27 -16.88 10.27
CA ARG A 252 7.64 -17.17 8.98
C ARG A 252 8.27 -16.47 7.78
N ILE A 253 8.96 -15.35 7.98
CA ILE A 253 9.60 -14.63 6.87
C ILE A 253 10.95 -15.25 6.49
N PHE A 254 11.52 -16.11 7.34
CA PHE A 254 12.75 -16.81 6.99
C PHE A 254 12.44 -17.94 6.01
N ARG A 255 13.08 -17.90 4.83
CA ARG A 255 13.06 -19.04 3.87
C ARG A 255 13.55 -20.34 4.49
N ILE A 256 14.42 -20.26 5.49
CA ILE A 256 14.93 -21.39 6.25
C ILE A 256 14.61 -21.10 7.72
N PRO A 257 13.66 -21.86 8.32
CA PRO A 257 13.23 -21.63 9.69
C PRO A 257 14.40 -21.57 10.67
N ARG A 258 14.27 -20.72 11.69
CA ARG A 258 15.22 -20.69 12.81
C ARG A 258 15.03 -21.94 13.66
N GLN A 259 15.74 -23.00 13.33
CA GLN A 259 15.85 -24.14 14.24
C GLN A 259 16.95 -23.88 15.28
N PRO A 260 16.81 -24.37 16.51
CA PRO A 260 17.86 -24.33 17.52
C PRO A 260 19.00 -25.27 17.11
N GLN A 261 19.78 -24.83 16.13
CA GLN A 261 20.97 -25.52 15.65
C GLN A 261 22.12 -25.16 16.60
N ARG A 262 22.77 -26.19 17.17
CA ARG A 262 23.98 -26.02 17.96
C ARG A 262 25.20 -26.08 17.06
N LEU A 263 26.20 -25.25 17.35
CA LEU A 263 27.48 -25.32 16.68
C LEU A 263 28.29 -26.49 17.28
N ASN A 264 28.09 -27.68 16.72
CA ASN A 264 28.78 -28.90 17.15
C ASN A 264 30.11 -29.05 16.38
N VAL A 265 31.07 -28.17 16.67
CA VAL A 265 32.42 -28.24 16.09
C VAL A 265 33.48 -28.02 17.18
N SER A 266 34.65 -28.65 17.03
CA SER A 266 35.77 -28.42 17.94
C SER A 266 36.30 -26.97 17.81
N PRO A 267 37.03 -26.44 18.82
CA PRO A 267 37.68 -25.14 18.71
C PRO A 267 38.58 -25.00 17.47
N GLU A 268 39.29 -26.06 17.11
CA GLU A 268 40.14 -26.12 15.92
C GLU A 268 39.33 -26.02 14.62
N GLN A 269 38.23 -26.77 14.53
CA GLN A 269 37.31 -26.71 13.38
C GLN A 269 36.66 -25.33 13.26
N ARG A 270 36.38 -24.66 14.39
CA ARG A 270 35.85 -23.30 14.41
C ARG A 270 36.89 -22.29 13.94
N ALA A 271 38.15 -22.45 14.35
CA ALA A 271 39.25 -21.61 13.89
C ALA A 271 39.50 -21.77 12.39
N GLU A 272 39.42 -23.00 11.87
CA GLU A 272 39.54 -23.26 10.43
C GLU A 272 38.39 -22.63 9.64
N ALA A 273 37.15 -22.77 10.12
CA ALA A 273 36.00 -22.10 9.51
C ALA A 273 36.15 -20.57 9.51
N SER A 274 36.73 -20.00 10.58
CA SER A 274 37.06 -18.58 10.68
C SER A 274 38.03 -18.13 9.59
N ARG A 275 39.09 -18.91 9.35
CA ARG A 275 40.07 -18.66 8.27
C ARG A 275 39.41 -18.72 6.90
N ARG A 276 38.63 -19.76 6.64
CA ARG A 276 37.92 -19.94 5.36
C ARG A 276 36.91 -18.83 5.07
N CYS A 277 36.23 -18.33 6.11
CA CYS A 277 35.24 -17.26 5.96
C CYS A 277 35.84 -15.85 6.03
N GLY A 278 37.14 -15.70 6.33
CA GLY A 278 37.78 -14.39 6.48
C GLY A 278 37.21 -13.56 7.62
N CYS A 279 36.73 -14.18 8.70
CA CYS A 279 36.07 -13.52 9.82
C CYS A 279 36.74 -13.87 11.15
N ARG A 280 36.32 -13.25 12.26
CA ARG A 280 36.77 -13.58 13.63
C ARG A 280 36.10 -14.87 14.12
N ILE A 281 36.76 -15.61 15.03
CA ILE A 281 36.29 -16.94 15.48
C ILE A 281 34.90 -16.89 16.12
N TRP A 282 34.61 -15.82 16.88
CA TRP A 282 33.30 -15.61 17.51
C TRP A 282 32.19 -15.30 16.50
N GLN A 283 32.54 -14.89 15.27
CA GLN A 283 31.58 -14.64 14.19
C GLN A 283 31.09 -15.92 13.51
N ILE A 284 31.78 -17.05 13.75
CA ILE A 284 31.34 -18.36 13.29
C ILE A 284 30.21 -18.88 14.16
N GLY A 285 29.11 -19.26 13.52
CA GLY A 285 27.94 -19.88 14.14
C GLY A 285 27.32 -20.95 13.26
N PRO A 286 26.30 -21.68 13.75
CA PRO A 286 25.73 -22.80 13.01
C PRO A 286 24.78 -22.32 11.92
N CYS A 287 24.77 -22.96 10.75
CA CYS A 287 23.75 -22.73 9.74
C CYS A 287 22.35 -22.99 10.31
N ALA A 288 21.37 -22.11 10.08
CA ALA A 288 20.03 -22.30 10.61
C ALA A 288 19.29 -23.55 10.07
N GLY A 289 19.67 -24.04 8.89
CA GLY A 289 19.05 -25.23 8.27
C GLY A 289 19.75 -26.55 8.60
N CYS A 290 21.08 -26.59 8.59
CA CYS A 290 21.86 -27.84 8.71
C CYS A 290 22.93 -27.85 9.81
N GLY A 291 23.08 -26.77 10.58
CA GLY A 291 24.06 -26.67 11.67
C GLY A 291 25.52 -26.44 11.26
N THR A 292 25.86 -26.56 9.97
CA THR A 292 27.24 -26.35 9.45
C THR A 292 27.82 -24.98 9.85
N PRO A 293 29.10 -24.88 10.23
CA PRO A 293 29.74 -23.61 10.59
C PRO A 293 29.74 -22.63 9.40
N ILE A 294 29.18 -21.44 9.62
CA ILE A 294 29.14 -20.33 8.67
C ILE A 294 29.49 -19.01 9.36
N HIS A 295 29.82 -17.99 8.57
CA HIS A 295 29.86 -16.60 9.03
C HIS A 295 28.46 -16.11 9.41
N ARG A 296 28.06 -16.34 10.67
CA ARG A 296 26.69 -16.12 11.17
C ARG A 296 26.50 -14.76 11.83
N TYR A 297 27.56 -14.18 12.39
CA TYR A 297 27.47 -12.92 13.15
C TYR A 297 28.41 -11.87 12.57
N GLY A 298 28.08 -10.59 12.71
CA GLY A 298 28.88 -9.49 12.16
C GLY A 298 28.45 -9.03 10.76
N SER A 299 29.25 -8.15 10.16
CA SER A 299 29.00 -7.59 8.84
C SER A 299 29.13 -8.65 7.75
N GLY A 300 28.19 -8.69 6.80
CA GLY A 300 28.17 -9.70 5.74
C GLY A 300 27.79 -11.10 6.22
N SER A 301 27.17 -11.22 7.41
CA SER A 301 26.69 -12.48 7.95
C SER A 301 25.55 -13.07 7.12
N ALA A 302 25.49 -14.40 7.08
CA ALA A 302 24.41 -15.15 6.46
C ALA A 302 23.67 -15.98 7.51
N HIS A 303 22.34 -16.06 7.34
CA HIS A 303 21.49 -16.90 8.20
C HIS A 303 21.63 -18.39 7.89
N ALA A 304 22.01 -18.75 6.67
CA ALA A 304 22.17 -20.12 6.22
C ALA A 304 23.31 -20.28 5.20
N CYS A 305 23.89 -21.49 5.12
CA CYS A 305 24.94 -21.83 4.18
C CYS A 305 24.45 -21.76 2.71
N ALA A 306 25.39 -21.75 1.76
CA ALA A 306 25.05 -21.70 0.34
C ALA A 306 24.16 -22.89 -0.09
N ASP A 307 24.39 -24.09 0.45
CA ASP A 307 23.64 -25.29 0.08
C ASP A 307 22.18 -25.25 0.55
N CYS A 308 21.94 -24.91 1.82
CA CYS A 308 20.59 -24.73 2.31
C CYS A 308 19.87 -23.61 1.55
N ARG A 309 20.57 -22.51 1.21
CA ARG A 309 20.01 -21.43 0.40
C ARG A 309 19.68 -21.87 -1.03
N ARG A 310 20.42 -22.80 -1.61
CA ARG A 310 20.12 -23.39 -2.93
C ARG A 310 18.92 -24.32 -2.88
N ARG A 311 18.77 -25.12 -1.83
CA ARG A 311 17.62 -26.03 -1.64
C ARG A 311 16.30 -25.31 -1.37
N ALA A 312 16.36 -24.08 -0.84
CA ALA A 312 15.19 -23.24 -0.54
C ALA A 312 14.87 -22.22 -1.66
N ARG A 313 15.38 -22.43 -2.88
CA ARG A 313 15.08 -21.61 -4.06
C ARG A 313 14.11 -22.31 -4.97
#